data_AF-A0A3M1GTD4-F1
#
_entry.id   AF-A0A3M1GTD4-F1
#
_cell.length_a   1.000
_cell.length_b   1.000
_cell.length_c   1.000
_cell.angle_alpha   90.00
_cell.angle_beta   90.00
_cell.angle_gamma   90.00
#
_symmetry.space_group_name_H-M   'P 1'
#
loop_
_entity.id
_entity.type
_entity.pdbx_description
1 polymer ?
#
loop_
_entity_poly.entity_id
_entity_poly.type
_entity_poly.pdbx_seq_one_letter_code
_entity_poly.pdbx_strand_id
1 'polypeptide(L)'
;MKRLPLQWPVLLFGLVWLAVAVSPVAAHALLVRSTPADGASLDASPGRVTAWFSQELDEDFSTMQVFNSQEQQVDLGDGGVDLTDPDHTSMQVSLPDSLPSGVYTVHWSAVSAEDGDPSEGRFSFGIAVAVEAERPAAPAVRPPAWLVWPGLAVLVAALGTAFWLRRRSG
;
A
#
# COMPACT_ATOMS: atom_id res chain seq x y z
N MET A 1 -16.05 -44.22 31.77
CA MET A 1 -15.89 -42.76 31.51
C MET A 1 -14.46 -42.54 31.03
N LYS A 2 -14.25 -42.37 29.71
CA LYS A 2 -12.91 -42.17 29.12
C LYS A 2 -12.53 -40.69 29.28
N ARG A 3 -11.49 -40.38 30.04
CA ARG A 3 -11.05 -39.00 30.27
C ARG A 3 -10.42 -38.50 28.97
N LEU A 4 -10.98 -37.46 28.35
CA LEU A 4 -10.34 -36.86 27.17
C LEU A 4 -8.93 -36.42 27.56
N PRO A 5 -7.89 -36.74 26.76
CA PRO A 5 -6.52 -36.47 27.14
C PRO A 5 -6.28 -34.96 27.13
N LEU A 6 -5.77 -34.42 28.26
CA LEU A 6 -5.53 -33.00 28.55
C LEU A 6 -4.61 -32.26 27.54
N GLN A 7 -4.10 -32.97 26.54
CA GLN A 7 -3.21 -32.47 25.49
C GLN A 7 -3.94 -31.79 24.32
N TRP A 8 -5.24 -32.04 24.13
CA TRP A 8 -6.05 -31.32 23.13
C TRP A 8 -6.25 -29.83 23.39
N PRO A 9 -6.58 -29.35 24.60
CA PRO A 9 -6.70 -27.91 24.85
C PRO A 9 -5.35 -27.17 24.71
N VAL A 10 -4.23 -27.83 25.03
CA VAL A 10 -2.88 -27.24 24.84
C VAL A 10 -2.53 -27.11 23.36
N LEU A 11 -2.86 -28.14 22.56
CA LEU A 11 -2.68 -28.09 21.10
C LEU A 11 -3.57 -27.03 20.45
N LEU A 12 -4.83 -26.92 20.87
CA LEU A 12 -5.76 -25.90 20.38
C LEU A 12 -5.30 -24.49 20.78
N PHE A 13 -4.82 -24.30 22.01
CA PHE A 13 -4.29 -23.02 22.46
C PHE A 13 -3.02 -22.62 21.70
N GLY A 14 -2.12 -23.57 21.46
CA GLY A 14 -0.93 -23.35 20.62
C GLY A 14 -1.27 -23.00 19.17
N LEU A 15 -2.29 -23.66 18.59
CA LEU A 15 -2.76 -23.39 17.22
C LEU A 15 -3.41 -22.00 17.11
N VAL A 16 -4.18 -21.59 18.12
CA VAL A 16 -4.77 -20.24 18.18
C VAL A 16 -3.70 -19.18 18.33
N TRP A 17 -2.66 -19.40 19.14
CA TRP A 17 -1.53 -18.47 19.27
C TRP A 17 -0.72 -18.34 17.98
N LEU A 18 -0.53 -19.44 17.24
CA LEU A 18 0.15 -19.41 15.94
C LEU A 18 -0.66 -18.64 14.88
N ALA A 19 -1.99 -18.74 14.91
CA ALA A 19 -2.86 -18.01 13.98
C ALA A 19 -2.94 -16.50 14.24
N VAL A 20 -2.60 -16.03 15.44
CA VAL A 20 -2.61 -14.60 15.80
C VAL A 20 -1.24 -13.92 15.55
N ALA A 21 -0.18 -14.70 15.33
CA ALA A 21 1.17 -14.18 15.13
C ALA A 21 1.50 -13.77 13.67
N VAL A 22 0.53 -13.81 12.76
CA VAL A 22 0.76 -13.45 11.36
C VAL A 22 0.64 -11.93 11.21
N SER A 23 1.79 -11.25 11.21
CA SER A 23 1.86 -9.84 10.84
C SER A 23 1.48 -9.69 9.36
N PRO A 24 0.67 -8.69 8.97
CA PRO A 24 0.49 -8.38 7.57
C PRO A 24 1.84 -7.97 6.99
N VAL A 25 2.37 -8.76 6.04
CA VAL A 25 3.52 -8.34 5.23
C VAL A 25 3.00 -7.33 4.20
N ALA A 26 3.67 -6.21 4.04
CA ALA A 26 3.39 -5.31 2.93
C ALA A 26 3.91 -5.99 1.66
N ALA A 27 3.01 -6.39 0.77
CA ALA A 27 3.35 -7.10 -0.47
C ALA A 27 3.63 -6.14 -1.65
N HIS A 28 3.85 -4.85 -1.39
CA HIS A 28 3.99 -3.85 -2.45
C HIS A 28 5.10 -2.87 -2.05
N ALA A 29 5.95 -2.52 -3.02
CA ALA A 29 6.94 -1.47 -2.87
C ALA A 29 6.26 -0.09 -2.86
N LEU A 30 5.84 0.38 -1.68
CA LEU A 30 5.11 1.63 -1.53
C LEU A 30 6.05 2.82 -1.40
N LEU A 31 5.70 3.95 -2.02
CA LEU A 31 6.40 5.22 -1.81
C LEU A 31 6.34 5.63 -0.33
N VAL A 32 7.50 5.78 0.29
CA VAL A 32 7.67 6.22 1.69
C VAL A 32 7.87 7.73 1.77
N ARG A 33 8.71 8.28 0.89
CA ARG A 33 9.01 9.73 0.82
C ARG A 33 9.63 10.09 -0.52
N SER A 34 9.66 11.40 -0.82
CA SER A 34 10.32 11.95 -2.00
C SER A 34 11.06 13.25 -1.69
N THR A 35 12.01 13.58 -2.56
CA THR A 35 12.68 14.88 -2.64
C THR A 35 12.66 15.30 -4.10
N PRO A 36 11.99 16.40 -4.48
CA PRO A 36 11.11 17.24 -3.64
C PRO A 36 9.96 16.45 -3.01
N ALA A 37 9.53 16.85 -1.81
CA ALA A 37 8.39 16.23 -1.14
C ALA A 37 7.09 16.49 -1.92
N ASP A 38 6.08 15.64 -1.75
CA ASP A 38 4.75 15.89 -2.32
C ASP A 38 4.17 17.22 -1.81
N GLY A 39 3.64 18.03 -2.73
CA GLY A 39 3.17 19.38 -2.50
C GLY A 39 4.27 20.42 -2.24
N ALA A 40 5.56 20.10 -2.41
CA ALA A 40 6.63 21.06 -2.19
C ALA A 40 6.54 22.23 -3.18
N SER A 41 6.81 23.45 -2.69
CA SER A 41 7.01 24.65 -3.51
C SER A 41 8.47 25.06 -3.44
N LEU A 42 9.15 25.10 -4.57
CA LEU A 42 10.58 25.38 -4.70
C LEU A 42 10.80 26.74 -5.35
N ASP A 43 11.86 27.43 -4.95
CA ASP A 43 12.24 28.70 -5.59
C ASP A 43 12.89 28.51 -6.96
N ALA A 44 13.49 27.33 -7.21
CA ALA A 44 14.22 27.01 -8.43
C ALA A 44 14.08 25.53 -8.82
N SER A 45 14.45 25.22 -10.07
CA SER A 45 14.46 23.85 -10.59
C SER A 45 15.39 22.96 -9.75
N PRO A 46 14.92 21.81 -9.25
CA PRO A 46 15.80 20.82 -8.68
C PRO A 46 16.53 20.09 -9.83
N GLY A 47 17.81 19.77 -9.66
CA GLY A 47 18.55 19.01 -10.68
C GLY A 47 18.15 17.52 -10.76
N ARG A 48 17.37 17.03 -9.78
CA ARG A 48 16.97 15.63 -9.65
C ARG A 48 15.74 15.49 -8.77
N VAL A 49 14.94 14.47 -9.05
CA VAL A 49 13.95 13.93 -8.12
C VAL A 49 14.44 12.59 -7.59
N THR A 50 14.25 12.34 -6.29
CA THR A 50 14.53 11.07 -5.64
C THR A 50 13.30 10.60 -4.87
N ALA A 51 12.96 9.33 -5.00
CA ALA A 51 11.84 8.68 -4.32
C ALA A 51 12.36 7.45 -3.57
N TRP A 52 11.88 7.23 -2.34
CA TRP A 52 12.24 6.08 -1.51
C TRP A 52 11.03 5.21 -1.25
N PHE A 53 11.24 3.90 -1.25
CA PHE A 53 10.21 2.87 -1.22
C PHE A 53 10.38 1.96 0.00
N SER A 54 9.33 1.20 0.32
CA SER A 54 9.30 0.33 1.50
C SER A 54 10.03 -1.00 1.33
N GLN A 55 10.39 -1.36 0.09
CA GLN A 55 11.00 -2.64 -0.29
C GLN A 55 12.06 -2.41 -1.38
N GLU A 56 12.94 -3.39 -1.54
CA GLU A 56 13.89 -3.46 -2.64
C GLU A 56 13.14 -3.50 -3.99
N LEU A 57 13.66 -2.78 -4.97
CA LEU A 57 13.05 -2.63 -6.28
C LEU A 57 13.71 -3.51 -7.33
N ASP A 58 12.90 -4.06 -8.23
CA ASP A 58 13.39 -4.68 -9.45
C ASP A 58 13.89 -3.59 -10.42
N GLU A 59 15.17 -3.64 -10.76
CA GLU A 59 15.87 -2.67 -11.58
C GLU A 59 15.33 -2.56 -13.01
N ASP A 60 14.90 -3.68 -13.60
CA ASP A 60 14.50 -3.75 -15.01
C ASP A 60 13.04 -3.30 -15.21
N PHE A 61 12.22 -3.39 -14.16
CA PHE A 61 10.78 -3.12 -14.24
C PHE A 61 10.31 -1.89 -13.44
N SER A 62 11.21 -1.22 -12.72
CA SER A 62 10.88 0.01 -11.98
C SER A 62 11.34 1.27 -12.73
N THR A 63 10.46 2.27 -12.84
CA THR A 63 10.71 3.51 -13.59
C THR A 63 10.06 4.73 -12.93
N MET A 64 10.63 5.90 -13.19
CA MET A 64 10.12 7.19 -12.72
C MET A 64 10.22 8.26 -13.82
N GLN A 65 9.18 9.06 -13.99
CA GLN A 65 9.08 10.08 -15.05
C GLN A 65 8.48 11.37 -14.48
N VAL A 66 8.85 12.51 -15.05
CA VAL A 66 8.39 13.83 -14.61
C VAL A 66 7.73 14.56 -15.77
N PHE A 67 6.50 15.00 -15.53
CA PHE A 67 5.66 15.69 -16.49
C PHE A 67 5.36 17.12 -16.05
N ASN A 68 5.23 18.04 -17.01
CA ASN A 68 4.70 19.38 -16.77
C ASN A 68 3.15 19.38 -16.81
N SER A 69 2.54 20.53 -16.55
CA SER A 69 1.08 20.71 -16.59
C SER A 69 0.44 20.53 -17.97
N GLN A 70 1.22 20.37 -19.04
CA GLN A 70 0.77 20.06 -20.40
C GLN A 70 0.94 18.58 -20.74
N GLU A 71 1.20 17.73 -19.73
CA GLU A 71 1.46 16.30 -19.87
C GLU A 71 2.68 15.98 -20.75
N GLN A 72 3.60 16.93 -20.90
CA GLN A 72 4.86 16.71 -21.60
C GLN A 72 5.90 16.20 -20.59
N GLN A 73 6.57 15.12 -20.93
CA GLN A 73 7.72 14.64 -20.17
C GLN A 73 8.84 15.68 -20.26
N VAL A 74 9.43 16.05 -19.12
CA VAL A 74 10.44 17.11 -18.99
C VAL A 74 11.74 16.64 -18.33
N ASP A 75 11.82 15.39 -17.91
CA ASP A 75 13.04 14.77 -17.40
C ASP A 75 14.04 14.39 -18.52
N LEU A 76 15.20 13.87 -18.12
CA LEU A 76 16.27 13.45 -19.03
C LEU A 76 16.16 12.01 -19.53
N GLY A 77 15.07 11.30 -19.22
CA GLY A 77 14.79 9.94 -19.67
C GLY A 77 15.64 8.86 -18.97
N ASP A 78 16.23 9.18 -17.82
CA ASP A 78 17.12 8.30 -17.04
C ASP A 78 16.49 7.80 -15.73
N GLY A 79 15.16 7.87 -15.63
CA GLY A 79 14.44 7.56 -14.41
C GLY A 79 14.28 6.08 -14.10
N GLY A 80 14.89 5.61 -13.00
CA GLY A 80 14.88 4.22 -12.57
C GLY A 80 15.48 4.03 -11.17
N VAL A 81 15.77 2.78 -10.81
CA VAL A 81 16.38 2.41 -9.52
C VAL A 81 17.76 3.06 -9.35
N ASP A 82 18.02 3.61 -8.17
CA ASP A 82 19.32 4.13 -7.79
C ASP A 82 20.28 2.98 -7.43
N LEU A 83 21.11 2.58 -8.39
CA LEU A 83 22.13 1.54 -8.17
C LEU A 83 23.27 1.97 -7.24
N THR A 84 23.27 3.21 -6.76
CA THR A 84 24.23 3.68 -5.73
C THR A 84 23.68 3.54 -4.31
N ASP A 85 22.37 3.31 -4.16
CA ASP A 85 21.73 2.94 -2.90
C ASP A 85 21.96 1.44 -2.65
N PRO A 86 22.72 1.03 -1.61
CA PRO A 86 23.05 -0.38 -1.39
C PRO A 86 21.83 -1.26 -1.12
N ASP A 87 20.70 -0.68 -0.72
CA ASP A 87 19.46 -1.40 -0.46
C ASP A 87 18.54 -1.41 -1.70
N HIS A 88 18.88 -0.69 -2.78
CA HIS A 88 18.05 -0.51 -3.99
C HIS A 88 16.58 -0.16 -3.68
N THR A 89 16.36 0.60 -2.60
CA THR A 89 15.02 1.01 -2.14
C THR A 89 14.65 2.41 -2.63
N SER A 90 15.39 2.94 -3.60
CA SER A 90 15.16 4.28 -4.13
C SER A 90 15.22 4.34 -5.64
N MET A 91 14.47 5.28 -6.20
CA MET A 91 14.53 5.66 -7.61
C MET A 91 14.98 7.11 -7.74
N GLN A 92 15.67 7.40 -8.84
CA GLN A 92 16.12 8.74 -9.19
C GLN A 92 15.83 9.05 -10.65
N VAL A 93 15.53 10.31 -10.94
CA VAL A 93 15.38 10.83 -12.30
C VAL A 93 16.00 12.22 -12.38
N SER A 94 16.83 12.45 -13.39
CA SER A 94 17.51 13.72 -13.57
C SER A 94 16.61 14.72 -14.30
N LEU A 95 16.74 15.99 -13.92
CA LEU A 95 15.99 17.09 -14.52
C LEU A 95 16.95 18.08 -15.18
N PRO A 96 16.49 18.82 -16.22
CA PRO A 96 17.22 19.96 -16.75
C PRO A 96 17.53 21.01 -15.66
N ASP A 97 18.68 21.68 -15.79
CA ASP A 97 19.13 22.72 -14.85
C ASP A 97 18.12 23.87 -14.70
N SER A 98 17.29 24.10 -15.72
CA SER A 98 16.30 25.17 -15.74
C SER A 98 14.98 24.68 -16.30
N LEU A 99 14.05 24.44 -15.38
CA LEU A 99 12.64 24.23 -15.67
C LEU A 99 11.86 25.53 -15.44
N PRO A 100 10.87 25.85 -16.30
CA PRO A 100 9.99 27.01 -16.08
C PRO A 100 9.25 26.98 -14.74
N SER A 101 8.72 28.12 -14.33
CA SER A 101 7.75 28.13 -13.22
C SER A 101 6.50 27.34 -13.60
N GLY A 102 6.00 26.52 -12.69
CA GLY A 102 4.86 25.65 -12.95
C GLY A 102 4.76 24.48 -11.98
N VAL A 103 3.72 23.68 -12.19
CA VAL A 103 3.48 22.44 -11.45
C VAL A 103 4.04 21.28 -12.26
N TYR A 104 4.71 20.38 -11.55
CA TYR A 104 5.34 19.18 -12.08
C TYR A 104 4.76 17.97 -11.37
N THR A 105 4.44 16.93 -12.14
CA THR A 105 3.91 15.67 -11.62
C THR A 105 4.92 14.58 -11.89
N VAL A 106 5.31 13.87 -10.84
CA VAL A 106 6.19 12.71 -10.89
C VAL A 106 5.32 11.48 -10.93
N HIS A 107 5.44 10.67 -11.97
CA HIS A 107 4.83 9.35 -12.07
C HIS A 107 5.89 8.30 -11.77
N TRP A 108 5.53 7.28 -11.00
CA TRP A 108 6.42 6.16 -10.72
C TRP A 108 5.67 4.84 -10.86
N SER A 109 6.39 3.83 -11.32
CA SER A 109 5.99 2.41 -11.35
C SER A 109 7.11 1.63 -10.69
N ALA A 110 6.79 0.87 -9.66
CA ALA A 110 7.74 0.10 -8.86
C ALA A 110 7.32 -1.37 -8.85
N VAL A 111 8.26 -2.25 -9.09
CA VAL A 111 8.09 -3.71 -8.93
C VAL A 111 8.98 -4.15 -7.79
N SER A 112 8.42 -4.85 -6.82
CA SER A 112 9.19 -5.37 -5.68
C SER A 112 10.10 -6.51 -6.13
N ALA A 113 11.38 -6.47 -5.76
CA ALA A 113 12.32 -7.55 -6.03
C ALA A 113 12.03 -8.81 -5.18
N GLU A 114 11.29 -8.66 -4.08
CA GLU A 114 11.01 -9.76 -3.13
C GLU A 114 9.87 -10.67 -3.59
N ASP A 115 8.80 -10.10 -4.15
CA ASP A 115 7.57 -10.80 -4.53
C ASP A 115 7.10 -10.55 -5.97
N GLY A 116 7.69 -9.59 -6.69
CA GLY A 116 7.37 -9.29 -8.08
C GLY A 116 6.06 -8.54 -8.28
N ASP A 117 5.43 -8.07 -7.20
CA ASP A 117 4.14 -7.37 -7.29
C ASP A 117 4.35 -5.91 -7.75
N PRO A 118 3.61 -5.46 -8.78
CA PRO A 118 3.71 -4.10 -9.29
C PRO A 118 2.90 -3.12 -8.43
N SER A 119 3.39 -1.90 -8.33
CA SER A 119 2.71 -0.77 -7.71
C SER A 119 3.01 0.50 -8.48
N GLU A 120 2.06 1.43 -8.49
CA GLU A 120 2.19 2.69 -9.22
C GLU A 120 1.63 3.85 -8.38
N GLY A 121 2.08 5.06 -8.71
CA GLY A 121 1.55 6.24 -8.09
C GLY A 121 2.14 7.52 -8.66
N ARG A 122 1.78 8.62 -8.02
CA ARG A 122 2.20 9.95 -8.40
C ARG A 122 2.32 10.88 -7.20
N PHE A 123 3.09 11.94 -7.38
CA PHE A 123 3.12 13.09 -6.47
C PHE A 123 3.47 14.35 -7.28
N SER A 124 3.27 15.53 -6.69
CA SER A 124 3.49 16.79 -7.40
C SER A 124 4.37 17.76 -6.61
N PHE A 125 5.11 18.61 -7.32
CA PHE A 125 5.82 19.74 -6.74
C PHE A 125 5.70 20.96 -7.66
N GLY A 126 5.89 22.16 -7.11
CA GLY A 126 5.82 23.43 -7.83
C GLY A 126 7.17 24.14 -7.87
N ILE A 127 7.45 24.83 -8.97
CA ILE A 127 8.56 25.78 -9.09
C ILE A 127 7.96 27.18 -9.16
N ALA A 128 8.30 28.04 -8.20
CA ALA A 128 7.77 29.38 -7.98
C ALA A 128 6.23 29.48 -7.91
N VAL A 129 5.56 28.35 -7.63
CA VAL A 129 4.11 28.24 -7.45
C VAL A 129 3.81 27.30 -6.30
N ALA A 130 2.71 27.54 -5.58
CA ALA A 130 2.24 26.66 -4.53
C ALA A 130 1.51 25.45 -5.13
N VAL A 131 1.69 24.28 -4.52
CA VAL A 131 0.97 23.04 -4.85
C VAL A 131 0.39 22.49 -3.56
N GLU A 132 -0.87 22.06 -3.59
CA GLU A 132 -1.46 21.35 -2.46
C GLU A 132 -1.05 19.88 -2.56
N ALA A 133 -0.47 19.32 -1.49
CA ALA A 133 -0.14 17.89 -1.46
C ALA A 133 -1.40 17.04 -1.64
N GLU A 134 -1.30 15.91 -2.35
CA GLU A 134 -2.41 14.98 -2.44
C GLU A 134 -2.60 14.36 -1.05
N ARG A 135 -3.62 14.82 -0.32
CA ARG A 135 -3.94 14.27 1.00
C ARG A 135 -4.22 12.77 0.81
N PRO A 136 -3.54 11.87 1.54
CA PRO A 136 -3.83 10.45 1.44
C PRO A 136 -5.34 10.26 1.63
N ALA A 137 -6.01 9.68 0.64
CA ALA A 137 -7.42 9.36 0.76
C ALA A 137 -7.54 8.52 2.04
N ALA A 138 -8.35 8.99 3.00
CA ALA A 138 -8.62 8.22 4.20
C ALA A 138 -9.05 6.82 3.72
N PRO A 139 -8.46 5.73 4.27
CA PRO A 139 -8.79 4.39 3.81
C PRO A 139 -10.30 4.27 3.83
N ALA A 140 -10.90 3.98 2.68
CA ALA A 140 -12.32 3.72 2.61
C ALA A 140 -12.55 2.49 3.49
N VAL A 141 -12.99 2.71 4.73
CA VAL A 141 -13.35 1.64 5.65
C VAL A 141 -14.56 0.97 5.02
N ARG A 142 -14.31 -0.04 4.19
CA ARG A 142 -15.36 -0.95 3.73
C ARG A 142 -15.77 -1.72 4.98
N PRO A 143 -16.97 -1.50 5.52
CA PRO A 143 -17.42 -2.34 6.62
C PRO A 143 -17.35 -3.79 6.12
N PRO A 144 -16.81 -4.71 6.92
CA PRO A 144 -16.70 -6.09 6.47
C PRO A 144 -18.11 -6.61 6.12
N ALA A 145 -18.21 -7.46 5.09
CA ALA A 145 -19.48 -7.82 4.47
C ALA A 145 -20.56 -8.37 5.46
N TRP A 146 -20.13 -8.90 6.61
CA TRP A 146 -21.01 -9.35 7.69
C TRP A 146 -21.75 -8.22 8.43
N LEU A 147 -21.32 -6.97 8.29
CA LEU A 147 -21.99 -5.78 8.84
C LEU A 147 -23.13 -5.25 7.93
N VAL A 148 -23.19 -5.70 6.68
CA VAL A 148 -24.19 -5.24 5.68
C VAL A 148 -25.40 -6.19 5.62
N TRP A 149 -25.38 -7.33 6.32
CA TRP A 149 -26.47 -8.31 6.35
C TRP A 149 -27.09 -8.45 7.75
N PRO A 150 -27.98 -7.56 8.21
CA PRO A 150 -28.82 -7.86 9.37
C PRO A 150 -30.04 -8.73 8.98
N GLY A 151 -30.02 -9.40 7.83
CA GLY A 151 -31.18 -10.13 7.29
C GLY A 151 -31.24 -11.63 7.54
N LEU A 152 -30.12 -12.33 7.78
CA LEU A 152 -30.13 -13.81 7.73
C LEU A 152 -29.53 -14.54 8.94
N ALA A 153 -29.10 -13.85 9.99
CA ALA A 153 -28.62 -14.51 11.21
C ALA A 153 -29.72 -14.76 12.26
N VAL A 154 -30.89 -14.10 12.14
CA VAL A 154 -32.01 -14.30 13.08
C VAL A 154 -32.83 -15.58 12.78
N LEU A 155 -32.71 -16.19 11.59
CA LEU A 155 -33.52 -17.36 11.22
C LEU A 155 -32.93 -18.74 11.57
N VAL A 156 -31.63 -18.85 11.85
CA VAL A 156 -31.02 -20.15 12.23
C VAL A 156 -31.16 -20.45 13.73
N ALA A 157 -31.27 -19.43 14.58
CA ALA A 157 -31.53 -19.61 16.01
C ALA A 157 -33.00 -19.94 16.33
N ALA A 158 -33.95 -19.67 15.42
CA ALA A 158 -35.38 -19.91 15.64
C ALA A 158 -35.86 -21.34 15.30
N LEU A 159 -35.08 -22.14 14.58
CA LEU A 159 -35.47 -23.52 14.22
C LEU A 159 -34.88 -24.61 15.13
N GLY A 160 -33.92 -24.27 16.02
CA GLY A 160 -33.29 -25.24 16.93
C GLY A 160 -34.09 -25.52 18.21
N THR A 161 -34.93 -24.59 18.69
CA THR A 161 -35.64 -24.73 19.97
C THR A 161 -36.98 -25.47 19.86
N ALA A 162 -37.61 -25.52 18.69
CA ALA A 162 -38.88 -26.22 18.49
C ALA A 162 -38.75 -27.75 18.41
N PHE A 163 -37.60 -28.29 18.03
CA PHE A 163 -37.39 -29.75 17.93
C PHE A 163 -37.12 -30.41 19.29
N TRP A 164 -36.52 -29.68 20.24
CA TRP A 164 -36.17 -30.24 21.55
C TRP A 164 -37.36 -30.37 22.51
N LEU A 165 -38.38 -29.51 22.38
CA LEU A 165 -39.56 -29.55 23.26
C LEU A 165 -40.62 -30.59 22.86
N ARG A 166 -40.64 -31.07 21.61
CA ARG A 166 -41.61 -32.10 21.18
C ARG A 166 -41.19 -33.54 21.51
N ARG A 167 -39.92 -33.77 21.83
CA ARG A 167 -39.38 -35.13 22.10
C ARG A 167 -39.43 -35.54 23.58
N ARG A 168 -39.92 -34.69 24.48
CA ARG A 168 -39.90 -34.93 25.93
C ARG A 168 -41.26 -35.27 26.56
N SER A 169 -42.32 -35.39 25.74
CA SER A 169 -43.68 -35.63 26.22
C SER A 169 -44.40 -36.76 25.48
N GLY A 170 -43.66 -37.77 25.00
CA GLY A 170 -44.20 -39.02 24.46
C GLY A 170 -43.36 -40.19 24.95
#